data_AF-J9ERM1-F1
#
_entry.id   AF-J9ERM1-F1
#
_cell.length_a   1.000
_cell.length_b   1.000
_cell.length_c   1.000
_cell.angle_alpha   90.00
_cell.angle_beta   90.00
_cell.angle_gamma   90.00
#
_symmetry.space_group_name_H-M   'P 1'
#
loop_
_entity.id
_entity.type
_entity.pdbx_description
1 polymer ?
#
loop_
_entity_poly.entity_id
_entity_poly.type
_entity_poly.pdbx_seq_one_letter_code
_entity_poly.pdbx_strand_id
1 'polypeptide(L)' 'MHLESLTLIICLFYASIALMDAKLKALWNLDKMSVCKLGYPATVYNNYGCWCGVGGSGKPMDGID' A
#
# COMPACT_ATOMS: atom_id res chain seq x y z
N MET A 1 13.95 29.60 -15.56
CA MET A 1 13.16 29.42 -14.32
C MET A 1 12.27 28.18 -14.37
N HIS A 2 11.53 27.90 -15.45
CA HIS A 2 10.67 26.71 -15.54
C HIS A 2 11.42 25.37 -15.72
N LEU A 3 12.51 25.34 -16.50
CA LEU A 3 13.27 24.09 -16.74
C LEU A 3 14.00 23.59 -15.49
N GLU A 4 14.72 24.48 -14.79
CA GLU A 4 15.38 24.15 -13.52
C GLU A 4 14.39 23.65 -12.45
N SER A 5 13.23 24.29 -12.37
CA SER A 5 12.15 23.89 -11.45
C SER A 5 11.59 22.51 -11.80
N LEU A 6 11.44 22.19 -13.09
CA LEU A 6 11.00 20.88 -13.55
C LEU A 6 12.03 19.79 -13.22
N THR A 7 13.31 20.07 -13.44
CA THR A 7 14.41 19.13 -13.11
C THR A 7 14.44 18.82 -11.61
N LEU A 8 14.26 19.83 -10.75
CA LEU A 8 14.19 19.63 -9.30
C LEU A 8 13.02 18.74 -8.89
N ILE A 9 11.83 18.97 -9.46
CA ILE A 9 10.64 18.15 -9.17
C ILE A 9 10.89 16.68 -9.57
N ILE A 10 11.48 16.47 -10.76
CA ILE A 10 11.82 15.14 -11.25
C ILE A 10 12.81 14.46 -10.29
N CYS A 11 13.88 15.15 -9.88
CA CYS A 11 14.86 14.63 -8.92
C CYS A 11 14.22 14.23 -7.58
N LEU A 12 13.29 15.05 -7.06
CA LEU A 12 12.58 14.76 -5.82
C LEU A 12 11.67 13.52 -5.95
N PHE A 13 11.01 13.34 -7.10
CA PHE A 13 10.22 12.13 -7.39
C PHE A 13 11.10 10.87 -7.51
N TYR A 14 12.27 10.95 -8.13
CA TYR A 14 13.18 9.80 -8.21
C TYR A 14 13.77 9.44 -6.85
N ALA A 15 14.10 10.43 -6.01
CA ALA A 15 14.59 10.19 -4.66
C ALA A 15 13.54 9.48 -3.77
N SER A 16 12.26 9.85 -3.89
CA SER A 16 11.19 9.20 -3.11
C SER A 16 10.96 7.74 -3.52
N ILE A 17 11.07 7.42 -4.82
CA ILE A 17 11.02 6.04 -5.33
C ILE A 17 12.23 5.23 -4.82
N ALA A 18 13.42 5.82 -4.84
CA ALA A 18 14.63 5.17 -4.34
C ALA A 18 14.58 4.90 -2.82
N LEU A 19 13.88 5.75 -2.07
CA LEU A 19 13.67 5.61 -0.63
C LEU A 19 12.45 4.76 -0.27
N MET A 20 11.83 4.06 -1.22
CA MET A 20 10.69 3.19 -0.92
C MET A 20 11.09 2.08 0.06
N ASP A 21 10.52 2.20 1.27
CA ASP A 21 10.77 1.31 2.38
C ASP A 21 10.31 -0.13 2.10
N ALA A 22 10.97 -1.09 2.75
CA ALA A 22 10.63 -2.51 2.65
C ALA A 22 9.15 -2.77 3.00
N LYS A 23 8.54 -2.00 3.91
CA LYS A 23 7.13 -2.13 4.28
C LYS A 23 6.19 -1.83 3.11
N LEU A 24 6.49 -0.81 2.30
CA LEU A 24 5.64 -0.45 1.16
C LEU A 24 5.70 -1.53 0.07
N LYS A 25 6.89 -2.11 -0.16
CA LYS A 25 7.06 -3.26 -1.06
C LYS A 25 6.29 -4.50 -0.57
N ALA A 26 6.26 -4.74 0.74
CA ALA A 26 5.48 -5.83 1.32
C ALA A 26 3.96 -5.63 1.11
N LEU A 27 3.45 -4.41 1.25
CA LEU A 27 2.04 -4.10 0.94
C LEU A 27 1.70 -4.32 -0.54
N TRP A 28 2.61 -4.00 -1.45
CA TRP A 28 2.43 -4.33 -2.87
C TRP A 28 2.41 -5.82 -3.14
N ASN A 29 3.26 -6.61 -2.46
CA ASN A 29 3.22 -8.06 -2.57
C ASN A 29 1.90 -8.65 -2.05
N LEU A 30 1.37 -8.12 -0.93
CA LEU A 30 0.07 -8.51 -0.41
C LEU A 30 -1.04 -8.24 -1.43
N ASP A 31 -1.05 -7.05 -2.04
CA ASP A 31 -2.02 -6.70 -3.09
C ASP A 31 -1.93 -7.65 -4.29
N LYS A 32 -0.72 -7.95 -4.78
CA LYS A 32 -0.51 -8.90 -5.88
C LYS A 32 -0.99 -10.31 -5.54
N MET A 33 -0.76 -10.78 -4.32
CA MET A 33 -1.27 -12.07 -3.85
C MET A 33 -2.80 -12.09 -3.82
N SER A 34 -3.43 -11.02 -3.33
CA SER A 34 -4.90 -10.88 -3.32
C SER A 34 -5.47 -10.90 -4.74
N VAL A 35 -4.91 -10.11 -5.66
CA VAL A 35 -5.37 -10.12 -7.06
C VAL A 35 -5.21 -11.52 -7.67
N CYS A 36 -4.11 -12.22 -7.40
CA CYS A 36 -3.86 -13.56 -7.93
C CYS A 36 -4.80 -14.62 -7.37
N LYS A 37 -5.13 -14.57 -6.06
CA LYS A 37 -5.90 -15.62 -5.38
C LYS A 37 -7.39 -15.34 -5.27
N LEU A 38 -7.76 -14.07 -5.13
CA LEU A 38 -9.13 -13.63 -4.87
C LEU A 38 -9.74 -12.91 -6.08
N GLY A 39 -8.90 -12.44 -7.02
CA GLY A 39 -9.36 -11.72 -8.22
C GLY A 39 -9.63 -10.23 -8.00
N TYR A 40 -9.32 -9.69 -6.82
CA TYR A 40 -9.49 -8.26 -6.47
C TYR A 40 -8.35 -7.78 -5.56
N PRO A 41 -8.09 -6.46 -5.52
CA PRO A 41 -6.99 -5.89 -4.75
C PRO A 41 -7.19 -6.06 -3.23
N ALA A 42 -6.10 -6.17 -2.48
CA ALA A 42 -6.15 -6.33 -1.02
C ALA A 42 -6.72 -5.09 -0.32
N THR A 43 -6.74 -3.94 -1.00
CA THR A 43 -7.23 -2.67 -0.48
C THR A 43 -8.70 -2.67 -0.14
N VAL A 44 -9.50 -3.61 -0.66
CA VAL A 44 -10.91 -3.77 -0.25
C VAL A 44 -11.04 -4.13 1.23
N TYR A 45 -10.01 -4.75 1.80
CA TYR A 45 -9.95 -5.10 3.22
C TYR A 45 -9.36 -4.00 4.10
N ASN A 46 -9.09 -2.81 3.54
CA ASN A 46 -8.58 -1.72 4.35
C ASN A 46 -9.68 -1.19 5.28
N ASN A 47 -9.47 -1.31 6.60
CA ASN A 47 -10.44 -0.98 7.65
C ASN A 47 -11.73 -1.80 7.54
N TYR A 48 -11.60 -3.07 7.16
CA TYR A 48 -12.69 -4.03 7.21
C TYR A 48 -12.68 -4.76 8.55
N GLY A 49 -13.85 -4.90 9.17
CA GLY A 49 -13.94 -5.61 10.45
C GLY A 49 -13.14 -4.98 11.59
N CYS A 50 -12.62 -5.81 12.47
CA CYS A 50 -11.85 -5.47 13.65
C CYS A 50 -10.34 -5.68 13.47
N TRP A 51 -9.90 -6.48 12.49
CA TRP A 51 -8.51 -6.91 12.32
C TRP A 51 -7.92 -6.60 10.94
N CYS A 52 -8.72 -6.54 9.88
CA CYS A 52 -8.20 -6.23 8.55
C CYS A 52 -7.86 -4.74 8.39
N GLY A 53 -6.58 -4.40 8.52
CA GLY A 53 -6.06 -3.04 8.42
C GLY A 53 -4.80 -2.84 9.26
N VAL A 54 -4.52 -1.59 9.63
CA VAL A 54 -3.41 -1.29 10.56
C VAL A 54 -3.88 -1.53 11.99
N GLY A 55 -3.19 -2.42 12.71
CA GLY A 55 -3.49 -2.75 14.11
C GLY A 55 -4.36 -4.00 14.23
N GLY A 56 -5.51 -3.87 14.87
CA GLY A 56 -6.48 -4.95 15.05
C GLY A 56 -6.73 -5.30 16.52
N SER A 57 -8.00 -5.38 16.92
CA SER A 57 -8.40 -5.78 18.28
C SER A 57 -9.89 -6.09 18.37
N GLY A 58 -10.27 -6.98 19.29
CA GLY A 58 -11.68 -7.34 19.53
C GLY A 58 -12.07 -8.69 18.94
N LYS A 59 -13.38 -8.97 18.91
CA LYS A 59 -13.93 -10.21 18.35
C LYS A 59 -14.06 -10.07 16.83
N PRO A 60 -13.54 -11.02 16.03
CA PRO A 60 -13.72 -11.02 14.58
C PRO A 60 -15.19 -10.92 14.19
N MET A 61 -15.47 -10.07 13.19
CA MET A 61 -16.80 -9.80 12.66
C MET A 61 -17.37 -11.02 11.94
N ASP A 62 -16.56 -11.69 11.12
CA ASP A 62 -16.94 -12.88 10.36
C ASP A 62 -15.73 -13.79 10.07
N GLY A 63 -15.79 -14.60 8.99
CA GLY A 63 -14.70 -15.50 8.61
C GLY A 63 -13.62 -14.87 7.72
N ILE A 64 -13.81 -13.61 7.31
CA ILE A 64 -12.84 -12.83 6.56
C ILE A 64 -12.02 -11.97 7.53
N ASP A 65 -12.70 -11.32 8.48
CA ASP A 65 -12.08 -10.53 9.55
C ASP A 65 -11.18 -11.38 10.47
#